data_AF-X0XUR2-F1
#
_entry.id   AF-X0XUR2-F1
#
_cell.length_a   1.000
_cell.length_b   1.000
_cell.length_c   1.000
_cell.angle_alpha   90.00
_cell.angle_beta   90.00
_cell.angle_gamma   90.00
#
_symmetry.space_group_name_H-M   'P 1'
#
loop_
_entity.id
_entity.type
_entity.pdbx_description
1 polymer ?
#
loop_
_entity_poly.entity_id
_entity_poly.type
_entity_poly.pdbx_seq_one_letter_code
_entity_poly.pdbx_strand_id
1 'polypeptide(L)'
;MSNEKPDIEAIEKRLKVISPNPWGVGHNWEQQDPGLFIFEKQSPGFGTIITAGDHEPLSKEDAEFIAHAPTDIAALLAEVERLTDELNECTAYLAESQSAVAQYLLCSIAEVFDNENLYEKIDRLTKENERLKNKDGWIDTC
;
A
#
# COMPACT_ATOMS: atom_id res chain seq x y z
N MET A 1 4.10 -8.52 -16.41
CA MET A 1 3.80 -7.08 -16.45
C MET A 1 4.64 -6.46 -15.34
N SER A 2 5.49 -5.47 -15.61
CA SER A 2 6.34 -4.91 -14.54
C SER A 2 5.45 -4.20 -13.51
N ASN A 3 5.59 -4.59 -12.25
CA ASN A 3 5.00 -3.89 -11.09
C ASN A 3 5.91 -2.72 -10.71
N GLU A 4 6.21 -1.85 -11.68
CA GLU A 4 7.01 -0.68 -11.40
C GLU A 4 6.11 0.36 -10.73
N LYS A 5 6.43 0.72 -9.49
CA LYS A 5 5.68 1.71 -8.73
C LYS A 5 5.76 3.05 -9.46
N PRO A 6 4.64 3.75 -9.71
CA PRO A 6 4.68 5.05 -10.35
C PRO A 6 5.52 6.04 -9.52
N ASP A 7 6.41 6.75 -10.20
CA ASP A 7 7.24 7.80 -9.61
C ASP A 7 6.38 9.06 -9.39
N ILE A 8 5.74 9.12 -8.23
CA ILE A 8 4.81 10.20 -7.85
C ILE A 8 5.52 11.55 -7.83
N GLU A 9 6.74 11.62 -7.30
CA GLU A 9 7.53 12.86 -7.23
C GLU A 9 7.85 13.41 -8.62
N ALA A 10 8.23 12.53 -9.56
CA ALA A 10 8.47 12.94 -10.94
C ALA A 10 7.20 13.46 -11.62
N ILE A 11 6.03 12.84 -11.36
CA ILE A 11 4.76 13.29 -11.93
C ILE A 11 4.33 14.63 -11.32
N GLU A 12 4.45 14.81 -10.00
CA GLU A 12 4.16 16.09 -9.34
C GLU A 12 5.04 17.22 -9.87
N LYS A 13 6.35 16.94 -10.03
CA LYS A 13 7.29 17.93 -10.56
C LYS A 13 6.91 18.34 -11.98
N ARG A 14 6.54 17.37 -12.82
CA ARG A 14 6.05 17.65 -14.18
C ARG A 14 4.76 18.47 -14.13
N LEU A 15 3.82 18.12 -13.26
CA LEU A 15 2.57 18.86 -13.08
C LEU A 15 2.81 20.32 -12.71
N LYS A 16 3.66 20.59 -11.71
CA LYS A 16 4.04 21.96 -11.30
C LYS A 16 4.68 22.77 -12.43
N VAL A 17 5.42 22.10 -13.33
CA VAL A 17 6.07 22.77 -14.48
C VAL A 17 5.06 23.10 -15.59
N ILE A 18 4.12 22.18 -15.88
CA ILE A 18 3.15 22.37 -16.98
C ILE A 18 1.93 23.20 -16.59
N SER A 19 1.62 23.29 -15.30
CA SER A 19 0.53 24.10 -14.77
C SER A 19 1.00 24.93 -13.57
N PRO A 20 1.90 25.93 -13.77
CA PRO A 20 2.39 26.74 -12.67
C PRO A 20 1.30 27.62 -12.06
N ASN A 21 0.31 28.04 -12.86
CA ASN A 21 -0.89 28.72 -12.38
C ASN A 21 -2.17 27.96 -12.76
N PRO A 22 -3.30 28.22 -12.08
CA PRO A 22 -4.57 27.58 -12.38
C PRO A 22 -5.01 27.86 -13.82
N TRP A 23 -5.58 26.86 -14.48
CA TRP A 23 -6.16 27.05 -15.80
C TRP A 23 -7.55 27.69 -15.71
N GLY A 24 -7.96 28.35 -16.79
CA GLY A 24 -9.24 29.01 -16.93
C GLY A 24 -9.84 28.82 -18.31
N VAL A 25 -11.16 28.96 -18.39
CA VAL A 25 -11.90 28.95 -19.64
C VAL A 25 -12.16 30.38 -20.06
N GLY A 26 -11.76 30.72 -21.29
CA GLY A 26 -11.87 32.05 -21.87
C GLY A 26 -12.79 32.07 -23.07
N HIS A 27 -13.37 33.25 -23.32
CA HIS A 27 -14.14 33.54 -24.53
C HIS A 27 -13.44 34.66 -25.29
N ASN A 28 -13.16 34.44 -26.58
CA ASN A 28 -12.67 35.50 -27.44
C ASN A 28 -13.83 36.44 -27.74
N TRP A 29 -13.80 37.65 -27.19
CA TRP A 29 -14.77 38.71 -27.53
C TRP A 29 -14.28 39.60 -28.68
N GLU A 30 -13.01 39.47 -29.08
CA GLU A 30 -12.32 40.44 -29.95
C GLU A 30 -11.68 39.85 -31.22
N GLN A 31 -11.75 38.54 -31.46
CA GLN A 31 -11.21 37.92 -32.69
C GLN A 31 -12.32 37.33 -33.54
N GLN A 32 -12.11 37.36 -34.85
CA GLN A 32 -13.06 36.98 -35.92
C GLN A 32 -13.53 35.53 -35.89
N ASP A 33 -13.08 34.71 -34.93
CA ASP A 33 -13.51 33.33 -34.72
C ASP A 33 -14.09 33.14 -33.31
N PRO A 34 -15.40 32.88 -33.17
CA PRO A 34 -16.05 32.64 -31.90
C PRO A 34 -15.65 31.24 -31.37
N GLY A 35 -14.60 31.18 -30.56
CA GLY A 35 -14.09 29.94 -29.97
C GLY A 35 -13.95 30.00 -28.44
N LEU A 36 -14.18 28.85 -27.80
CA LEU A 36 -13.76 28.56 -26.42
C LEU A 36 -12.27 28.20 -26.42
N PHE A 37 -11.53 28.72 -25.44
CA PHE A 37 -10.12 28.40 -25.27
C PHE A 37 -9.78 28.22 -23.79
N ILE A 38 -8.70 27.49 -23.54
CA ILE A 38 -8.14 27.27 -22.21
C ILE A 38 -6.88 28.11 -22.08
N PHE A 39 -6.74 28.82 -20.97
CA PHE A 39 -5.60 29.70 -20.72
C PHE A 39 -5.08 29.55 -19.31
N GLU A 40 -3.83 29.95 -19.12
CA GLU A 40 -3.23 30.05 -17.80
C GLU A 40 -3.68 31.35 -17.10
N LYS A 41 -4.38 31.26 -15.97
CA LYS A 41 -4.75 32.43 -15.19
C LYS A 41 -3.48 33.11 -14.69
N GLN A 42 -3.42 34.44 -14.79
CA GLN A 42 -2.31 35.27 -14.28
C GLN A 42 -1.00 35.22 -15.10
N SER A 43 -0.99 34.60 -16.28
CA SER A 43 0.15 34.68 -17.19
C SER A 43 0.23 36.09 -17.82
N PRO A 44 1.39 36.79 -17.77
CA PRO A 44 1.57 38.07 -18.43
C PRO A 44 1.59 37.88 -19.95
N GLY A 45 0.44 38.14 -20.57
CA GLY A 45 0.14 37.74 -21.94
C GLY A 45 -0.74 36.49 -21.90
N PHE A 46 -1.91 36.55 -22.52
CA PHE A 46 -2.86 35.43 -22.55
C PHE A 46 -2.23 34.23 -23.26
N GLY A 47 -1.52 33.39 -22.52
CA GLY A 47 -0.98 32.13 -23.00
C GLY A 47 -2.12 31.16 -23.24
N THR A 48 -2.56 31.05 -24.48
CA THR A 48 -3.55 30.03 -24.87
C THR A 48 -2.90 28.65 -24.82
N ILE A 49 -3.51 27.75 -24.04
CA ILE A 49 -3.06 26.38 -23.83
C ILE A 49 -3.68 25.46 -24.89
N ILE A 50 -4.99 25.61 -25.12
CA ILE A 50 -5.76 24.82 -26.10
C ILE A 50 -6.74 25.75 -26.84
N THR A 51 -6.79 25.62 -28.16
CA THR A 51 -7.80 26.22 -29.05
C THR A 51 -8.64 25.12 -29.68
N ALA A 52 -9.96 25.28 -29.71
CA ALA A 52 -10.81 24.50 -30.61
C ALA A 52 -10.43 24.82 -32.06
N GLY A 53 -10.14 23.81 -32.89
CA GLY A 53 -9.93 24.02 -34.32
C GLY A 53 -11.24 24.23 -35.07
N ASP A 54 -11.17 24.77 -36.29
CA ASP A 54 -12.30 25.17 -37.15
C ASP A 54 -13.32 24.05 -37.47
N HIS A 55 -13.05 22.80 -37.10
CA HIS A 55 -13.85 21.64 -37.47
C HIS A 55 -14.67 21.04 -36.33
N GLU A 56 -14.32 21.28 -35.07
CA GLU A 56 -15.14 20.90 -33.90
C GLU A 56 -14.96 21.93 -32.77
N PRO A 57 -15.98 22.75 -32.46
CA PRO A 57 -15.90 23.67 -31.34
C PRO A 57 -15.80 22.88 -30.03
N LEU A 58 -14.81 23.22 -29.20
CA LEU A 58 -14.68 22.68 -27.85
C LEU A 58 -15.96 23.03 -27.10
N SER A 59 -16.66 22.03 -26.58
CA SER A 59 -17.85 22.27 -25.76
C SER A 59 -17.44 23.02 -24.48
N LYS A 60 -18.40 23.72 -23.87
CA LYS A 60 -18.15 24.39 -22.60
C LYS A 60 -17.75 23.37 -21.53
N GLU A 61 -18.40 22.22 -21.55
CA GLU A 61 -18.20 21.10 -20.65
C GLU A 61 -16.78 20.52 -20.79
N ASP A 62 -16.29 20.32 -22.02
CA ASP A 62 -14.93 19.84 -22.27
C ASP A 62 -13.88 20.88 -21.83
N ALA A 63 -14.14 22.17 -22.10
CA ALA A 63 -13.25 23.25 -21.68
C ALA A 63 -13.13 23.33 -20.15
N GLU A 64 -14.25 23.23 -19.44
CA GLU A 64 -14.29 23.20 -17.99
C GLU A 64 -13.58 21.96 -17.45
N PHE A 65 -13.87 20.76 -18.00
CA PHE A 65 -13.21 19.51 -17.61
C PHE A 65 -11.68 19.61 -17.74
N ILE A 66 -11.17 20.07 -18.88
CA ILE A 66 -9.73 20.20 -19.10
C ILE A 66 -9.11 21.29 -18.22
N ALA A 67 -9.80 22.40 -17.99
CA ALA A 67 -9.32 23.46 -17.09
C ALA A 67 -9.18 22.99 -15.62
N HIS A 68 -9.98 22.00 -15.22
CA HIS A 68 -9.90 21.38 -13.90
C HIS A 68 -8.83 20.30 -13.78
N ALA A 69 -8.35 19.74 -14.90
CA ALA A 69 -7.43 18.61 -14.92
C ALA A 69 -6.17 18.79 -14.04
N PRO A 70 -5.48 19.94 -13.97
CA PRO A 70 -4.35 20.09 -13.06
C PRO A 70 -4.69 19.86 -11.59
N THR A 71 -5.86 20.33 -11.15
CA THR A 71 -6.34 20.15 -9.77
C THR A 71 -6.71 18.70 -9.52
N ASP A 72 -7.43 18.08 -10.45
CA ASP A 72 -7.89 16.70 -10.33
C ASP A 72 -6.71 15.72 -10.32
N ILE A 73 -5.70 15.93 -11.17
CA ILE A 73 -4.47 15.14 -11.17
C ILE A 73 -3.73 15.28 -9.84
N ALA A 74 -3.62 16.50 -9.29
CA ALA A 74 -2.98 16.70 -7.99
C ALA A 74 -3.72 15.95 -6.86
N ALA A 75 -5.06 15.97 -6.86
CA ALA A 75 -5.87 15.23 -5.90
C ALA A 75 -5.69 13.70 -6.04
N LEU A 76 -5.63 13.19 -7.28
CA LEU A 76 -5.38 11.79 -7.55
C LEU A 76 -3.99 11.34 -7.09
N LEU A 77 -2.94 12.16 -7.28
CA LEU A 77 -1.60 11.85 -6.81
C LEU A 77 -1.54 11.74 -5.28
N ALA A 78 -2.18 12.67 -4.57
CA ALA A 78 -2.28 12.63 -3.12
C ALA A 78 -3.01 11.37 -2.61
N GLU A 79 -4.08 10.95 -3.30
CA GLU A 79 -4.80 9.73 -2.93
C GLU A 79 -4.00 8.46 -3.22
N VAL A 80 -3.25 8.42 -4.32
CA VAL A 80 -2.34 7.30 -4.63
C VAL A 80 -1.24 7.19 -3.57
N GLU A 81 -0.67 8.30 -3.12
CA GLU A 81 0.30 8.33 -2.03
C GLU A 81 -0.31 7.80 -0.72
N ARG A 82 -1.49 8.31 -0.34
CA ARG A 82 -2.21 7.86 0.86
C ARG A 82 -2.50 6.35 0.84
N LEU A 83 -3.01 5.82 -0.27
CA LEU A 83 -3.30 4.39 -0.43
C LEU A 83 -2.04 3.53 -0.43
N THR A 84 -0.94 4.06 -0.98
CA THR A 84 0.35 3.39 -0.97
C THR A 84 0.89 3.26 0.46
N ASP A 85 0.77 4.30 1.27
CA ASP A 85 1.20 4.28 2.66
C ASP A 85 0.35 3.32 3.49
N GLU A 86 -0.98 3.36 3.34
CA GLU A 86 -1.91 2.43 3.99
C GLU A 86 -1.62 0.97 3.62
N LEU A 87 -1.28 0.70 2.35
CA LEU A 87 -0.86 -0.62 1.90
C LEU A 87 0.45 -1.06 2.57
N ASN A 88 1.45 -0.17 2.67
CA ASN A 88 2.71 -0.48 3.33
C ASN A 88 2.49 -0.83 4.81
N GLU A 89 1.68 -0.05 5.52
CA GLU A 89 1.32 -0.32 6.92
C GLU A 89 0.63 -1.68 7.08
N CYS A 90 -0.35 -1.98 6.23
CA CYS A 90 -1.04 -3.26 6.25
C CYS A 90 -0.09 -4.43 5.99
N THR A 91 0.84 -4.29 5.04
CA THR A 91 1.83 -5.34 4.74
C THR A 91 2.82 -5.56 5.88
N ALA A 92 3.23 -4.49 6.57
CA ALA A 92 4.09 -4.58 7.75
C ALA A 92 3.38 -5.28 8.91
N TYR A 93 2.12 -4.91 9.19
CA TYR A 93 1.30 -5.55 10.21
C TYR A 93 1.07 -7.04 9.93
N LEU A 94 0.83 -7.41 8.67
CA LEU A 94 0.70 -8.80 8.25
C LEU A 94 2.00 -9.58 8.47
N ALA A 95 3.15 -9.00 8.12
CA ALA A 95 4.45 -9.63 8.32
C ALA A 95 4.76 -9.86 9.81
N GLU A 96 4.46 -8.88 10.67
CA GLU A 96 4.60 -8.99 12.11
C GLU A 96 3.69 -10.09 12.69
N SER A 97 2.42 -10.08 12.28
CA SER A 97 1.44 -11.09 12.71
C SER A 97 1.87 -12.51 12.29
N GLN A 98 2.37 -12.68 11.07
CA GLN A 98 2.90 -13.96 10.59
C GLN A 98 4.12 -14.41 11.40
N SER A 99 5.04 -13.49 11.72
CA SER A 99 6.22 -13.77 12.54
C SER A 99 5.82 -14.22 13.95
N ALA A 100 4.87 -13.51 14.58
CA ALA A 100 4.37 -13.84 15.91
C ALA A 100 3.72 -15.23 15.95
N VAL A 101 2.89 -15.56 14.95
CA VAL A 101 2.26 -16.89 14.85
C VAL A 101 3.32 -17.98 14.64
N ALA A 102 4.31 -17.75 13.78
CA ALA A 102 5.39 -18.70 13.56
C ALA A 102 6.21 -18.95 14.85
N GLN A 103 6.51 -17.88 15.60
CA GLN A 103 7.23 -17.98 16.86
C GLN A 103 6.42 -18.72 17.94
N TYR A 104 5.12 -18.43 18.04
CA TYR A 104 4.21 -19.15 18.94
C TYR A 104 4.20 -20.65 18.63
N LEU A 105 4.02 -21.03 17.36
CA LEU A 105 4.01 -22.43 16.94
C LEU A 105 5.34 -23.14 17.23
N LEU A 106 6.47 -22.47 16.99
CA LEU A 106 7.79 -23.03 17.31
C LEU A 106 7.95 -23.29 18.82
N CYS A 107 7.52 -22.37 19.68
CA CYS A 107 7.55 -22.57 21.12
C CYS A 107 6.65 -23.72 21.56
N SER A 108 5.41 -23.80 21.07
CA SER A 108 4.50 -24.89 21.41
C SER A 108 5.01 -26.26 20.95
N ILE A 109 5.66 -26.33 19.78
CA ILE A 109 6.28 -27.56 19.31
C ILE A 109 7.46 -27.96 20.20
N ALA A 110 8.31 -27.00 20.61
CA ALA A 110 9.42 -27.27 21.51
C ALA A 110 8.95 -27.84 22.86
N GLU A 111 7.87 -27.28 23.43
CA GLU A 111 7.26 -27.80 24.67
C GLU A 111 6.75 -29.24 24.52
N VAL A 112 6.21 -29.62 23.36
CA VAL A 112 5.77 -30.99 23.09
C VAL A 112 6.97 -31.95 23.04
N PHE A 113 8.07 -31.57 22.39
CA PHE A 113 9.29 -32.39 22.35
C PHE A 113 9.95 -32.54 23.72
N ASP A 114 9.94 -31.50 24.55
CA ASP A 114 10.42 -31.60 25.93
C ASP A 114 9.57 -32.58 26.75
N ASN A 115 8.27 -32.66 26.48
CA ASN A 115 7.39 -33.66 27.10
C ASN A 115 7.69 -35.09 26.65
N GLU A 116 8.05 -35.33 25.38
CA GLU A 116 8.49 -36.67 24.92
C GLU A 116 9.71 -37.16 25.68
N ASN A 117 10.69 -36.29 25.93
CA ASN A 117 11.87 -36.61 26.74
C ASN A 117 11.50 -36.94 28.20
N LEU A 118 10.47 -36.29 28.75
CA LEU A 118 9.93 -36.64 30.07
C LEU A 118 9.30 -38.04 30.08
N TYR A 119 8.57 -38.44 29.03
CA TYR A 119 8.02 -39.80 28.92
C TYR A 119 9.11 -40.86 28.87
N GLU A 120 10.19 -40.65 28.11
CA GLU A 120 11.34 -41.56 28.10
C GLU A 120 12.04 -41.67 29.46
N LYS A 121 12.09 -40.56 30.21
CA LYS A 121 12.65 -40.55 31.56
C LYS A 121 11.76 -41.32 32.54
N ILE A 122 10.44 -41.17 32.44
CA ILE A 122 9.47 -41.93 33.24
C ILE A 122 9.59 -43.43 32.95
N ASP A 123 9.70 -43.85 31.69
CA ASP A 123 9.86 -45.26 31.32
C ASP A 123 11.15 -45.86 31.92
N ARG A 124 12.27 -45.15 31.83
CA ARG A 124 13.54 -45.57 32.46
C ARG A 124 13.41 -45.71 33.97
N LEU A 125 12.82 -44.73 34.66
CA LEU A 125 12.64 -44.77 36.11
C LEU A 125 11.66 -45.88 36.54
N THR A 126 10.66 -46.16 35.72
CA THR A 126 9.70 -47.26 35.95
C THR A 126 10.40 -48.61 35.90
N LYS A 127 11.18 -48.85 34.84
CA LYS A 127 11.97 -50.08 34.68
C LYS A 127 12.98 -50.27 35.82
N GLU A 128 13.64 -49.19 36.25
CA GLU A 128 14.61 -49.27 37.35
C GLU A 128 13.94 -49.56 38.70
N ASN A 129 12.76 -48.98 38.97
CA ASN A 129 11.98 -49.30 40.17
C ASN A 129 11.54 -50.77 40.21
N GLU A 130 11.07 -51.32 39.09
CA GLU A 130 10.73 -52.75 39.00
C GLU A 130 11.95 -53.64 39.27
N ARG A 131 13.10 -53.28 38.70
CA ARG A 131 14.37 -53.98 38.94
C ARG A 131 14.74 -53.97 40.43
N LEU A 132 14.64 -52.82 41.09
CA LEU A 132 14.97 -52.67 42.51
C LEU A 132 14.00 -53.47 43.40
N LYS A 133 12.68 -53.41 43.14
CA LYS A 133 11.69 -54.24 43.84
C LYS A 133 12.00 -55.73 43.77
N ASN A 134 12.42 -56.21 42.59
CA ASN A 134 12.79 -57.60 42.38
C ASN A 134 14.15 -57.97 43.02
N LYS A 135 15.07 -57.02 43.16
CA LYS A 135 16.41 -57.25 43.68
C LYS A 135 16.45 -57.29 45.21
N ASP A 136 15.64 -56.46 45.87
CA ASP A 136 15.62 -56.36 47.33
C ASP A 136 14.71 -57.40 47.99
N GLY A 137 14.03 -58.25 47.21
CA GLY A 137 13.09 -59.23 47.74
C GLY A 137 12.09 -58.56 48.67
N TRP A 138 11.46 -57.48 48.20
CA TRP A 138 10.48 -56.74 48.97
C TRP A 138 9.37 -57.70 49.41
N ILE A 139 9.45 -58.17 50.66
CA ILE A 139 8.40 -58.93 51.31
C ILE A 139 7.32 -57.90 51.60
N ASP A 140 6.20 -57.97 50.90
CA ASP A 140 4.97 -57.26 51.28
C ASP A 140 4.56 -57.78 52.67
N THR A 141 5.07 -57.11 53.71
CA THR A 141 4.50 -57.23 55.05
C THR A 141 3.26 -56.35 55.08
N CYS A 142 2.10 -56.99 54.87
CA CYS A 142 0.79 -56.47 55.25
C CYS A 142 0.77 -55.96 56.69
#